data_AF-A0A135UTA4-F1
#
_entry.id   AF-A0A135UTA4-F1
#
_cell.length_a   1.000
_cell.length_b   1.000
_cell.length_c   1.000
_cell.angle_alpha   90.00
_cell.angle_beta   90.00
_cell.angle_gamma   90.00
#
_symmetry.space_group_name_H-M   'P 1'
#
loop_
_entity.id
_entity.type
_entity.pdbx_description
1 polymer ?
#
loop_
_entity_poly.entity_id
_entity_poly.type
_entity_poly.pdbx_seq_one_letter_code
_entity_poly.pdbx_strand_id
1 'polypeptide(L)'
;MKMTIKGPAQRKGVNPFERQEAELIAWSQGIEIEVCSEGGMAVAFVNDGDYIKVKGVEFSNGVAKFTAGVSSATAGGNIEIRLDSLGGTLIGTCAVTGTGGWQTWTTVTCSANGAESSHDLYFSFTGEGTDYLLNFDWWQFK
;
A
#
# COMPACT_ATOMS: atom_id res chain seq x y z
N MET A 1 5.76 -28.33 -19.47
CA MET A 1 5.56 -27.01 -18.85
C MET A 1 6.57 -26.87 -17.72
N LYS A 2 7.39 -25.81 -17.66
CA LYS A 2 8.29 -25.57 -16.52
C LYS A 2 7.55 -24.71 -15.51
N MET A 3 7.28 -25.26 -14.33
CA MET A 3 6.69 -24.50 -13.23
C MET A 3 7.73 -23.51 -12.69
N THR A 4 7.33 -22.26 -12.52
CA THR A 4 8.16 -21.20 -11.93
C THR A 4 7.31 -20.36 -10.99
N ILE A 5 7.95 -19.73 -10.01
CA ILE A 5 7.29 -18.81 -9.07
C ILE A 5 7.13 -17.38 -9.65
N LYS A 6 7.72 -17.10 -10.82
CA LYS A 6 7.68 -15.75 -11.43
C LYS A 6 6.37 -15.45 -12.15
N GLY A 7 5.64 -16.49 -12.55
CA GLY A 7 4.42 -16.35 -13.36
C GLY A 7 4.69 -15.77 -14.76
N PRO A 8 3.64 -15.38 -15.49
CA PRO A 8 3.78 -14.72 -16.78
C PRO A 8 4.40 -13.32 -16.65
N ALA A 9 4.97 -12.83 -17.76
CA ALA A 9 5.39 -11.43 -17.85
C ALA A 9 4.17 -10.50 -17.77
N GLN A 10 4.32 -9.39 -17.05
CA GLN A 10 3.30 -8.35 -16.96
C GLN A 10 3.12 -7.69 -18.33
N ARG A 11 1.86 -7.45 -18.72
CA ARG A 11 1.54 -6.88 -20.05
C ARG A 11 1.40 -5.36 -20.04
N LYS A 12 0.94 -4.78 -18.93
CA LYS A 12 0.74 -3.35 -18.75
C LYS A 12 1.10 -2.97 -17.32
N GLY A 13 1.86 -1.88 -17.17
CA GLY A 13 2.18 -1.32 -15.87
C GLY A 13 0.98 -0.62 -15.23
N VAL A 14 1.03 -0.48 -13.91
CA VAL A 14 0.05 0.26 -13.11
C VAL A 14 0.39 1.75 -13.18
N ASN A 15 -0.61 2.60 -13.43
CA ASN A 15 -0.44 4.05 -13.43
C ASN A 15 -0.58 4.59 -12.00
N PRO A 16 0.50 5.03 -11.32
CA PRO A 16 0.43 5.49 -9.94
C PRO A 16 -0.28 6.84 -9.79
N PHE A 17 -0.51 7.57 -10.87
CA PHE A 17 -1.10 8.91 -10.84
C PHE A 17 -2.63 8.91 -10.95
N GLU A 18 -3.24 7.73 -11.05
CA GLU A 18 -4.69 7.50 -10.92
C GLU A 18 -4.97 6.84 -9.56
N ARG A 19 -6.23 6.88 -9.10
CA ARG A 19 -6.63 6.08 -7.94
C ARG A 19 -6.44 4.60 -8.27
N GLN A 20 -5.67 3.92 -7.42
CA GLN A 20 -5.51 2.48 -7.44
C GLN A 20 -6.05 1.93 -6.14
N GLU A 21 -6.83 0.85 -6.22
CA GLU A 21 -7.32 0.18 -5.02
C GLU A 21 -6.16 -0.56 -4.33
N ALA A 22 -6.17 -0.60 -3.00
CA ALA A 22 -5.13 -1.25 -2.20
C ALA A 22 -5.14 -2.77 -2.39
N GLU A 23 -6.30 -3.35 -2.70
CA GLU A 23 -6.48 -4.76 -3.04
C GLU A 23 -6.04 -5.12 -4.48
N LEU A 24 -5.54 -4.17 -5.27
CA LEU A 24 -4.83 -4.45 -6.52
C LEU A 24 -3.43 -5.02 -6.24
N ILE A 25 -3.38 -6.28 -5.80
CA ILE A 25 -2.20 -6.91 -5.22
C ILE A 25 -1.63 -7.98 -6.15
N ALA A 26 -0.30 -7.99 -6.30
CA ALA A 26 0.44 -9.08 -6.92
C ALA A 26 0.96 -10.10 -5.90
N TRP A 27 1.41 -9.65 -4.72
CA TRP A 27 1.80 -10.50 -3.58
C TRP A 27 1.49 -9.79 -2.26
N SER A 28 1.23 -10.54 -1.20
CA SER A 28 1.05 -10.01 0.15
C SER A 28 1.52 -11.01 1.20
N GLN A 29 1.64 -10.53 2.44
CA GLN A 29 1.88 -11.36 3.62
C GLN A 29 1.11 -10.80 4.81
N GLY A 30 0.46 -11.69 5.57
CA GLY A 30 -0.17 -11.41 6.87
C GLY A 30 -1.50 -10.65 6.84
N ILE A 31 -1.85 -10.04 5.70
CA ILE A 31 -3.11 -9.31 5.53
C ILE A 31 -4.29 -10.20 5.14
N GLU A 32 -5.49 -9.68 5.34
CA GLU A 32 -6.73 -10.16 4.73
C GLU A 32 -7.42 -9.03 3.96
N ILE A 33 -8.48 -9.35 3.21
CA ILE A 33 -9.27 -8.39 2.44
C ILE A 33 -10.70 -8.41 2.98
N GLU A 34 -11.25 -7.24 3.33
CA GLU A 34 -12.63 -7.10 3.82
C GLU A 34 -13.45 -6.07 3.04
N VAL A 35 -14.77 -6.05 3.23
CA VAL A 35 -15.65 -5.09 2.56
C VAL A 35 -15.41 -3.69 3.13
N CYS A 36 -15.24 -2.70 2.24
CA CYS A 36 -15.13 -1.30 2.61
C CYS A 36 -16.52 -0.65 2.67
N SER A 37 -16.82 0.08 3.74
CA SER A 37 -18.10 0.79 3.92
C SER A 37 -18.30 1.94 2.92
N GLU A 38 -17.21 2.47 2.35
CA GLU A 38 -17.25 3.45 1.24
C GLU A 38 -17.46 2.80 -0.14
N GLY A 39 -17.57 1.46 -0.17
CA GLY A 39 -17.75 0.64 -1.36
C GLY A 39 -16.45 -0.05 -1.79
N GLY A 40 -16.57 -1.22 -2.41
CA GLY A 40 -15.41 -2.03 -2.80
C GLY A 40 -14.88 -2.88 -1.65
N MET A 41 -13.56 -3.08 -1.64
CA MET A 41 -12.85 -3.88 -0.64
C MET A 41 -11.67 -3.07 -0.08
N ALA A 42 -11.16 -3.47 1.07
CA ALA A 42 -9.95 -2.87 1.65
C ALA A 42 -9.02 -3.95 2.18
N VAL A 43 -7.73 -3.65 2.20
CA VAL A 43 -6.73 -4.42 2.95
C VAL A 43 -6.97 -4.21 4.44
N ALA A 44 -7.05 -5.29 5.19
CA ALA A 44 -7.40 -5.30 6.60
C ALA A 44 -6.61 -6.35 7.37
N PHE A 45 -6.85 -6.40 8.69
CA PHE A 45 -6.16 -7.32 9.62
C PHE A 45 -4.63 -7.14 9.60
N VAL A 46 -4.18 -5.92 9.31
CA VAL A 46 -2.76 -5.57 9.16
C VAL A 46 -2.07 -5.56 10.52
N ASN A 47 -0.97 -6.30 10.66
CA ASN A 47 -0.05 -6.24 11.78
C ASN A 47 1.31 -5.62 11.40
N ASP A 48 2.16 -5.39 12.40
CA ASP A 48 3.53 -4.95 12.19
C ASP A 48 4.32 -5.99 11.36
N GLY A 49 5.01 -5.51 10.32
CA GLY A 49 5.81 -6.34 9.41
C GLY A 49 5.04 -6.95 8.23
N ASP A 50 3.72 -6.75 8.17
CA ASP A 50 2.91 -7.16 7.02
C ASP A 50 3.14 -6.25 5.82
N TYR A 51 2.81 -6.76 4.63
CA TYR A 51 2.94 -5.98 3.41
C TYR A 51 2.01 -6.41 2.30
N ILE A 52 1.82 -5.49 1.36
CA ILE A 52 1.32 -5.78 0.03
C ILE A 52 2.32 -5.30 -1.03
N LYS A 53 2.30 -5.94 -2.20
CA LYS A 53 3.13 -5.62 -3.35
C LYS A 53 2.28 -5.40 -4.58
N VAL A 54 2.54 -4.30 -5.27
CA VAL A 54 2.04 -4.01 -6.62
C VAL A 54 3.19 -4.17 -7.60
N LYS A 55 2.99 -4.91 -8.69
CA LYS A 55 4.03 -5.19 -9.67
C LYS A 55 4.01 -4.15 -10.80
N GLY A 56 5.19 -3.68 -11.21
CA GLY A 56 5.37 -2.83 -12.40
C GLY A 56 4.54 -1.54 -12.37
N VAL A 57 4.81 -0.69 -11.40
CA VAL A 57 4.23 0.64 -11.25
C VAL A 57 5.09 1.66 -12.01
N GLU A 58 4.46 2.46 -12.88
CA GLU A 58 5.16 3.32 -13.86
C GLU A 58 5.23 4.79 -13.39
N PHE A 59 6.34 5.18 -12.77
CA PHE A 59 6.61 6.54 -12.29
C PHE A 59 7.21 7.44 -13.37
N SER A 60 6.56 7.53 -14.54
CA SER A 60 7.11 8.23 -15.72
C SER A 60 7.38 9.73 -15.53
N ASN A 61 6.82 10.35 -14.49
CA ASN A 61 6.89 11.80 -14.25
C ASN A 61 7.56 12.18 -12.91
N GLY A 62 8.21 11.23 -12.23
CA GLY A 62 8.63 11.43 -10.84
C GLY A 62 7.43 11.51 -9.88
N VAL A 63 7.71 11.60 -8.58
CA VAL A 63 6.68 11.74 -7.53
C VAL A 63 7.12 12.77 -6.51
N ALA A 64 6.14 13.46 -5.93
CA ALA A 64 6.33 14.40 -4.82
C ALA A 64 5.46 14.03 -3.60
N LYS A 65 4.30 13.42 -3.84
CA LYS A 65 3.34 13.08 -2.79
C LYS A 65 2.73 11.71 -2.99
N PHE A 66 2.33 11.13 -1.87
CA PHE A 66 1.48 9.96 -1.82
C PHE A 66 0.26 10.25 -0.96
N THR A 67 -0.90 9.77 -1.40
CA THR A 67 -2.17 9.85 -0.68
C THR A 67 -2.81 8.49 -0.59
N ALA A 68 -3.46 8.21 0.54
CA ALA A 68 -4.11 6.93 0.79
C ALA A 68 -5.42 7.11 1.57
N GLY A 69 -6.43 6.31 1.23
CA GLY A 69 -7.64 6.11 2.02
C GLY A 69 -7.40 5.04 3.07
N VAL A 70 -7.53 5.41 4.35
CA VAL A 70 -7.19 4.54 5.48
C VAL A 70 -8.20 4.69 6.61
N SER A 71 -8.29 3.67 7.45
CA SER A 71 -9.00 3.72 8.73
C SER A 71 -8.21 2.98 9.80
N SER A 72 -8.53 3.26 11.06
CA SER A 72 -7.94 2.57 12.22
C SER A 72 -8.81 2.77 13.45
N ALA A 73 -9.13 1.68 14.15
CA ALA A 73 -9.79 1.73 15.45
C ALA A 73 -8.81 1.78 16.64
N THR A 74 -7.51 1.70 16.38
CA THR A 74 -6.43 1.64 17.38
C THR A 74 -5.60 2.93 17.31
N ALA A 75 -4.33 2.88 17.75
CA ALA A 75 -3.42 4.01 17.62
C ALA A 75 -3.00 4.29 16.16
N GLY A 76 -3.17 3.31 15.27
CA GLY A 76 -2.67 3.37 13.90
C GLY A 76 -1.26 2.80 13.75
N GLY A 77 -0.54 3.27 12.75
CA GLY A 77 0.79 2.81 12.38
C GLY A 77 1.36 3.62 11.22
N ASN A 78 2.21 3.02 10.41
CA ASN A 78 2.76 3.66 9.21
C ASN A 78 2.58 2.77 7.98
N ILE A 79 2.45 3.43 6.84
CA ILE A 79 2.63 2.84 5.52
C ILE A 79 3.98 3.30 4.99
N GLU A 80 4.98 2.41 5.02
CA GLU A 80 6.26 2.61 4.35
C GLU A 80 6.15 2.24 2.87
N ILE A 81 6.58 3.13 2.01
CA ILE A 81 6.50 2.99 0.56
C ILE A 81 7.91 2.67 0.05
N ARG A 82 8.12 1.44 -0.41
CA ARG A 82 9.44 0.93 -0.80
C ARG A 82 9.46 0.43 -2.23
N LEU A 83 10.59 0.64 -2.90
CA LEU A 83 10.82 0.18 -4.28
C LEU A 83 11.52 -1.18 -4.30
N ASP A 84 11.08 -2.04 -5.20
CA ASP A 84 11.67 -3.31 -5.66
C ASP A 84 11.76 -4.45 -4.63
N SER A 85 11.85 -4.15 -3.33
CA SER A 85 11.83 -5.15 -2.25
C SER A 85 11.45 -4.53 -0.90
N LEU A 86 11.15 -5.38 0.09
CA LEU A 86 10.92 -4.96 1.49
C LEU A 86 12.11 -4.23 2.13
N GLY A 87 13.34 -4.52 1.68
CA GLY A 87 14.56 -3.82 2.12
C GLY A 87 15.04 -2.74 1.14
N GLY A 88 14.25 -2.44 0.10
CA GLY A 88 14.62 -1.53 -0.96
C GLY A 88 14.46 -0.05 -0.58
N THR A 89 14.66 0.82 -1.57
CA THR A 89 14.64 2.27 -1.39
C THR A 89 13.31 2.72 -0.79
N LEU A 90 13.36 3.31 0.41
CA LEU A 90 12.22 3.95 1.04
C LEU A 90 11.99 5.32 0.40
N ILE A 91 10.86 5.48 -0.28
CA ILE A 91 10.53 6.72 -1.00
C ILE A 91 9.58 7.62 -0.21
N GLY A 92 8.89 7.09 0.80
CA GLY A 92 8.01 7.84 1.68
C GLY A 92 7.48 6.99 2.83
N THR A 93 7.05 7.65 3.90
CA THR A 93 6.37 7.04 5.04
C THR A 93 5.14 7.88 5.37
N CYS A 94 3.98 7.24 5.34
CA CYS A 94 2.71 7.87 5.68
C CYS A 94 2.24 7.39 7.05
N ALA A 95 2.22 8.30 8.02
CA ALA A 95 1.65 8.02 9.33
C ALA A 95 0.12 7.92 9.24
N VAL A 96 -0.43 6.89 9.86
CA VAL A 96 -1.86 6.68 10.02
C VAL A 96 -2.15 6.73 11.51
N THR A 97 -3.05 7.61 11.92
CA THR A 97 -3.49 7.72 13.32
C THR A 97 -4.86 7.09 13.49
N GLY A 98 -5.23 6.79 14.74
CA GLY A 98 -6.58 6.36 15.08
C GLY A 98 -7.66 7.28 14.51
N THR A 99 -8.60 6.68 13.78
CA THR A 99 -9.71 7.37 13.10
C THR A 99 -11.04 7.26 13.84
N GLY A 100 -11.07 6.45 14.91
CA GLY A 100 -12.28 6.19 15.70
C GLY A 100 -13.05 4.94 15.30
N GLY A 101 -12.59 4.17 14.31
CA GLY A 101 -13.18 2.87 13.95
C GLY A 101 -12.58 2.27 12.68
N TRP A 102 -12.75 0.94 12.49
CA TRP A 102 -12.25 0.20 11.32
C TRP A 102 -12.93 0.57 10.00
N GLN A 103 -14.05 1.26 10.07
CA GLN A 103 -14.85 1.67 8.92
C GLN A 103 -15.09 3.19 8.94
N THR A 104 -14.28 3.92 9.72
CA THR A 104 -14.24 5.40 9.76
C THR A 104 -13.06 5.86 8.93
N TRP A 105 -13.32 6.18 7.66
CA TRP A 105 -12.27 6.41 6.68
C TRP A 105 -11.79 7.87 6.68
N THR A 106 -10.50 8.06 6.42
CA THR A 106 -9.89 9.35 6.19
C THR A 106 -8.83 9.26 5.09
N THR A 107 -8.43 10.39 4.54
CA THR A 107 -7.30 10.47 3.61
C THR A 107 -6.06 10.94 4.36
N VAL A 108 -4.99 10.16 4.27
CA VAL A 108 -3.64 10.59 4.72
C VAL A 108 -2.80 11.02 3.53
N THR A 109 -1.83 11.89 3.77
CA THR A 109 -0.89 12.39 2.75
C THR A 109 0.50 12.51 3.34
N CYS A 110 1.51 12.05 2.60
CA CYS A 110 2.92 12.24 2.94
C CYS A 110 3.73 12.62 1.69
N SER A 111 4.95 13.10 1.91
CA SER A 111 5.92 13.28 0.85
C SER A 111 6.38 11.92 0.32
N ALA A 112 6.51 11.80 -1.00
CA ALA A 112 7.16 10.67 -1.65
C ALA A 112 8.15 11.21 -2.68
N ASN A 113 9.37 10.69 -2.73
CA ASN A 113 10.40 11.21 -3.65
C ASN A 113 11.30 10.07 -4.18
N GLY A 114 11.95 10.30 -5.32
CA GLY A 114 13.00 9.40 -5.82
C GLY A 114 12.48 8.13 -6.52
N ALA A 115 11.19 8.10 -6.90
CA ALA A 115 10.66 7.09 -7.79
C ALA A 115 10.58 7.65 -9.22
N GLU A 116 11.26 6.99 -10.15
CA GLU A 116 11.24 7.26 -11.59
C GLU A 116 11.15 5.93 -12.31
N SER A 117 10.71 5.90 -13.58
CA SER A 117 10.62 4.65 -14.35
C SER A 117 9.71 3.58 -13.71
N SER A 118 9.88 2.30 -14.06
CA SER A 118 9.03 1.20 -13.60
C SER A 118 9.64 0.50 -12.40
N HIS A 119 8.86 0.34 -11.32
CA HIS A 119 9.28 -0.37 -10.11
C HIS A 119 8.20 -1.30 -9.58
N ASP A 120 8.62 -2.34 -8.86
CA ASP A 120 7.70 -3.05 -7.98
C ASP A 120 7.52 -2.22 -6.70
N LEU A 121 6.27 -1.95 -6.32
CA LEU A 121 5.96 -1.13 -5.17
C LEU A 121 5.57 -2.02 -3.99
N TYR A 122 6.21 -1.79 -2.85
CA TYR A 122 5.89 -2.44 -1.58
C TYR A 122 5.29 -1.40 -0.64
N PHE A 123 4.12 -1.72 -0.10
CA PHE A 123 3.55 -1.02 1.05
C PHE A 123 3.78 -1.90 2.27
N SER A 124 4.77 -1.55 3.08
CA SER A 124 5.11 -2.25 4.32
C SER A 124 4.46 -1.54 5.49
N PHE A 125 3.79 -2.29 6.34
CA PHE A 125 3.08 -1.74 7.48
C PHE A 125 3.94 -1.88 8.73
N THR A 126 4.09 -0.79 9.48
CA THR A 126 4.86 -0.79 10.73
C THR A 126 4.07 -0.15 11.85
N GLY A 127 4.26 -0.63 13.08
CA GLY A 127 3.54 -0.11 14.24
C GLY A 127 4.03 -0.72 15.55
N GLU A 128 3.45 -0.26 16.65
CA GLU A 128 3.78 -0.76 17.98
C GLU A 128 2.64 -1.63 18.53
N GLY A 129 2.98 -2.61 19.38
CA GLY A 129 2.01 -3.47 20.04
C GLY A 129 1.63 -4.70 19.23
N THR A 130 0.50 -5.31 19.60
CA THR A 130 0.01 -6.58 19.01
C THR A 130 -1.36 -6.46 18.36
N ASP A 131 -1.98 -5.27 18.44
CA ASP A 131 -3.28 -5.02 17.81
C ASP A 131 -3.11 -4.82 16.30
N TYR A 132 -4.21 -4.90 15.57
CA TYR A 132 -4.23 -4.48 14.17
C TYR A 132 -3.93 -2.99 14.06
N LEU A 133 -3.25 -2.60 12.98
CA LEU A 133 -2.76 -1.25 12.79
C LEU A 133 -3.77 -0.37 12.07
N LEU A 134 -4.18 -0.77 10.87
CA LEU A 134 -4.99 0.03 9.96
C LEU A 134 -5.70 -0.84 8.92
N ASN A 135 -6.77 -0.30 8.33
CA ASN A 135 -7.26 -0.75 7.03
C ASN A 135 -6.83 0.26 5.95
N PHE A 136 -6.69 -0.22 4.72
CA PHE A 136 -6.18 0.53 3.58
C PHE A 136 -7.03 0.24 2.33
N ASP A 137 -7.73 1.26 1.82
CA ASP A 137 -8.73 1.15 0.75
C ASP A 137 -8.13 1.46 -0.63
N TRP A 138 -7.47 2.60 -0.77
CA TRP A 138 -6.93 3.07 -2.05
C TRP A 138 -5.69 3.92 -1.87
N TRP A 139 -4.93 4.09 -2.94
CA TRP A 139 -3.77 4.97 -3.00
C TRP A 139 -3.62 5.70 -4.33
N GLN A 140 -2.85 6.79 -4.31
CA GLN A 140 -2.50 7.60 -5.47
C GLN A 140 -1.23 8.41 -5.21
N PHE A 141 -0.36 8.54 -6.20
CA PHE A 141 0.77 9.46 -6.20
C PHE A 141 0.46 10.76 -6.96
N LYS A 142 1.19 11.82 -6.62
CA LYS A 142 1.18 13.11 -7.32
C LYS A 142 2.58 13.68 -7.45
#